data_AF-A0AAY4AZ75-F1
#
_entry.id   AF-A0AAY4AZ75-F1
#
_cell.length_a   1.000
_cell.length_b   1.000
_cell.length_c   1.000
_cell.angle_alpha   90.00
_cell.angle_beta   90.00
_cell.angle_gamma   90.00
#
_symmetry.space_group_name_H-M   'P 1'
#
loop_
_entity.id
_entity.type
_entity.pdbx_description
1 polymer ?
#
loop_
_entity_poly.entity_id
_entity_poly.type
_entity_poly.pdbx_seq_one_letter_code
_entity_poly.pdbx_strand_id
1 'polypeptide(L)'
;RSGSAARRRRRRRGCEEVSPASPASPAADDAELARSGINMLLNNGFRESDELFRKYRNHSPLMSFGASFVSFLNAMMTFEEEKMQVAWDDLRATEKLCESDGTGVIETIKNKIKKSVKFALMERLQRQIILADCQVYLAVLSFIKQELSAYIKGGWILRKAWKIYNKCHSDISQLQENFEKKNSNQQGTPRSSHTTSSSSDQSNHNQEVNSLPKEGRLSVETLARLKGSVSFGYGLFHLCISMVPPHLLKIINLLGFPGDRQQGLSSLTYASESKDMKAPLATLALLWYHTVVQPFFALDGTDTQAGLAEAKAILHRKEEVYPNSSLFMFFKGRVQRLECQISSALTCFNNALELASEQREIQHVCLYEIGWCSMIELSFTDAYQAFDRLSLESRWSQCYYAYLTGVCQGAAGDLEGANKVFRDVQRLFRRKNNQIEQFSMRRAEHLVTLPPTRELCVLGVIEVLYLWKALANCSTSKLQLMSQALQGMDDAPFAGLKNLLLGAIHKCLGSTNSAVQCFHLAARNEEGLQSNSYVQPYSCYELGCVLLENPEVSGCAFYVLCMQEDYAGYDFENRLHVRIHSALATLKEEASQQ
;
A
#
# COMPACT_ATOMS: atom_id res chain seq x y z
N ARG A 1 64.13 16.00 -35.27
CA ARG A 1 64.57 14.93 -36.20
C ARG A 1 64.74 13.66 -35.39
N SER A 2 64.05 12.58 -35.82
CA SER A 2 64.27 11.13 -35.52
C SER A 2 64.38 10.69 -34.04
N GLY A 3 63.71 9.64 -33.55
CA GLY A 3 62.91 8.60 -34.15
C GLY A 3 62.67 7.46 -33.14
N SER A 4 61.47 6.88 -33.20
CA SER A 4 60.96 5.57 -32.75
C SER A 4 61.94 4.52 -32.19
N ALA A 5 61.55 3.87 -31.08
CA ALA A 5 61.43 2.40 -31.02
C ALA A 5 60.63 1.93 -29.79
N ALA A 6 59.55 1.19 -30.04
CA ALA A 6 58.65 0.58 -29.07
C ALA A 6 59.25 -0.65 -28.36
N ARG A 7 58.88 -0.86 -27.09
CA ARG A 7 59.03 -2.15 -26.39
C ARG A 7 57.67 -2.62 -25.84
N ARG A 8 57.04 -3.53 -26.60
CA ARG A 8 55.86 -4.32 -26.20
C ARG A 8 56.22 -5.25 -25.03
N ARG A 9 55.54 -5.12 -23.88
CA ARG A 9 55.47 -6.18 -22.85
C ARG A 9 54.21 -7.01 -23.07
N ARG A 10 54.39 -8.27 -23.50
CA ARG A 10 53.38 -9.34 -23.46
C ARG A 10 53.07 -9.65 -22.00
N ARG A 11 51.85 -9.35 -21.52
CA ARG A 11 51.28 -10.02 -20.33
C ARG A 11 50.65 -11.34 -20.80
N ARG A 12 51.24 -12.46 -20.37
CA ARG A 12 50.68 -13.81 -20.52
C ARG A 12 49.36 -13.89 -19.74
N ARG A 13 48.32 -14.41 -20.41
CA ARG A 13 47.12 -14.94 -19.78
C ARG A 13 47.54 -16.12 -18.88
N GLY A 14 47.25 -16.03 -17.58
CA GLY A 14 47.15 -17.19 -16.71
C GLY A 14 45.67 -17.55 -16.62
N CYS A 15 45.31 -18.74 -17.08
CA CYS A 15 44.08 -19.40 -16.69
C CYS A 15 44.26 -19.83 -15.24
N GLU A 16 43.57 -19.17 -14.30
CA GLU A 16 43.40 -19.72 -12.96
C GLU A 16 42.28 -20.76 -13.03
N GLU A 17 42.68 -22.02 -12.87
CA GLU A 17 41.79 -23.14 -12.63
C GLU A 17 41.02 -22.89 -11.32
N VAL A 18 39.69 -22.87 -11.45
CA VAL A 18 38.75 -22.85 -10.33
C VAL A 18 38.97 -24.12 -9.51
N SER A 19 39.56 -23.97 -8.33
CA SER A 19 39.68 -25.06 -7.36
C SER A 19 38.30 -25.49 -6.85
N PRO A 20 38.06 -26.79 -6.62
CA PRO A 20 36.78 -27.29 -6.18
C PRO A 20 36.49 -26.82 -4.74
N ALA A 21 35.23 -26.48 -4.51
CA ALA A 21 34.69 -25.95 -3.27
C ALA A 21 35.20 -26.67 -2.01
N SER A 22 35.67 -25.88 -1.05
CA SER A 22 35.88 -26.30 0.34
C SER A 22 34.56 -26.79 0.97
N PRO A 23 34.60 -27.76 1.90
CA PRO A 23 33.40 -28.42 2.42
C PRO A 23 32.52 -27.46 3.21
N ALA A 24 31.22 -27.55 2.94
CA ALA A 24 30.06 -26.92 3.56
C ALA A 24 30.31 -26.22 4.92
N SER A 25 30.18 -24.89 4.93
CA SER A 25 29.60 -24.19 6.08
C SER A 25 28.25 -24.82 6.40
N PRO A 26 27.82 -24.94 7.67
CA PRO A 26 26.53 -25.55 8.01
C PRO A 26 25.46 -24.87 7.17
N ALA A 27 24.81 -25.64 6.29
CA ALA A 27 23.84 -25.10 5.34
C ALA A 27 22.76 -24.39 6.15
N ALA A 28 22.76 -23.06 6.11
CA ALA A 28 21.73 -22.27 6.79
C ALA A 28 20.37 -22.67 6.18
N ASP A 29 19.36 -22.82 7.04
CA ASP A 29 18.01 -23.14 6.60
C ASP A 29 17.55 -22.09 5.58
N ASP A 30 17.25 -22.51 4.35
CA ASP A 30 16.81 -21.61 3.26
C ASP A 30 15.64 -20.71 3.70
N ALA A 31 14.78 -21.20 4.60
CA ALA A 31 13.69 -20.39 5.13
C ALA A 31 14.19 -19.23 6.00
N GLU A 32 15.20 -19.46 6.83
CA GLU A 32 15.83 -18.44 7.66
C GLU A 32 16.64 -17.47 6.80
N LEU A 33 17.40 -17.97 5.83
CA LEU A 33 18.13 -17.15 4.86
C LEU A 33 17.19 -16.24 4.06
N ALA A 34 16.10 -16.79 3.52
CA ALA A 34 15.12 -16.02 2.76
C ALA A 34 14.47 -14.93 3.62
N ARG A 35 14.10 -15.25 4.87
CA ARG A 35 13.57 -14.25 5.80
C ARG A 35 14.60 -13.18 6.15
N SER A 36 15.86 -13.57 6.36
CA SER A 36 16.96 -12.64 6.60
C SER A 36 17.13 -11.68 5.42
N GLY A 37 17.10 -12.18 4.18
CA GLY A 37 17.16 -11.34 2.98
C GLY A 37 16.03 -10.31 2.90
N ILE A 38 14.79 -10.68 3.24
CA ILE A 38 13.68 -9.71 3.28
C ILE A 38 13.85 -8.71 4.43
N ASN A 39 14.33 -9.14 5.60
CA ASN A 39 14.60 -8.22 6.70
C ASN A 39 15.73 -7.22 6.38
N MET A 40 16.75 -7.63 5.64
CA MET A 40 17.78 -6.72 5.12
C MET A 40 17.15 -5.65 4.23
N LEU A 41 16.32 -6.07 3.26
CA LEU A 41 15.59 -5.17 2.37
C LEU A 41 14.81 -4.10 3.15
N LEU A 42 14.07 -4.51 4.18
CA LEU A 42 13.25 -3.57 4.96
C LEU A 42 14.07 -2.69 5.91
N ASN A 43 15.29 -3.10 6.28
CA ASN A 43 16.22 -2.32 7.09
C ASN A 43 17.24 -1.53 6.24
N ASN A 44 16.81 -1.08 5.07
CA ASN A 44 17.59 -0.29 4.11
C ASN A 44 18.78 -1.02 3.46
N GLY A 45 18.98 -2.31 3.72
CA GLY A 45 20.03 -3.15 3.13
C GLY A 45 19.61 -3.77 1.80
N PHE A 46 19.28 -2.93 0.80
CA PHE A 46 18.76 -3.37 -0.48
C PHE A 46 19.80 -4.11 -1.32
N ARG A 47 21.04 -3.60 -1.35
CA ARG A 47 22.14 -4.25 -2.08
C ARG A 47 22.51 -5.57 -1.44
N GLU A 48 22.59 -5.62 -0.12
CA GLU A 48 22.89 -6.81 0.67
C GLU A 48 21.82 -7.89 0.46
N SER A 49 20.55 -7.49 0.43
CA SER A 49 19.43 -8.37 0.11
C SER A 49 19.52 -8.95 -1.31
N ASP A 50 19.76 -8.10 -2.30
CA ASP A 50 19.90 -8.51 -3.71
C ASP A 50 21.11 -9.44 -3.90
N GLU A 51 22.26 -9.13 -3.30
CA GLU A 51 23.45 -9.98 -3.33
C GLU A 51 23.19 -11.37 -2.71
N LEU A 52 22.50 -11.40 -1.56
CA LEU A 52 22.11 -12.65 -0.89
C LEU A 52 21.22 -13.49 -1.81
N PHE A 53 20.14 -12.92 -2.35
CA PHE A 53 19.23 -13.67 -3.20
C PHE A 53 19.85 -14.09 -4.53
N ARG A 54 20.71 -13.27 -5.14
CA ARG A 54 21.46 -13.66 -6.34
C ARG A 54 22.40 -14.83 -6.08
N LYS A 55 23.14 -14.81 -4.98
CA LYS A 55 24.07 -15.88 -4.60
C LYS A 55 23.37 -17.23 -4.45
N TYR A 56 22.20 -17.23 -3.81
CA TYR A 56 21.46 -18.44 -3.47
C TYR A 56 20.34 -18.79 -4.44
N ARG A 57 20.16 -18.02 -5.54
CA ARG A 57 19.04 -18.13 -6.49
C ARG A 57 18.79 -19.55 -7.01
N ASN A 58 19.86 -20.31 -7.23
CA ASN A 58 19.80 -21.66 -7.80
C ASN A 58 19.84 -22.77 -6.75
N HIS A 59 19.83 -22.45 -5.45
CA HIS A 59 19.92 -23.45 -4.38
C HIS A 59 18.59 -24.15 -4.12
N SER A 60 17.47 -23.41 -4.17
CA SER A 60 16.14 -23.98 -3.96
C SER A 60 15.03 -23.13 -4.59
N PRO A 61 13.81 -23.69 -4.75
CA PRO A 61 12.66 -22.91 -5.21
C PRO A 61 12.37 -21.69 -4.33
N LEU A 62 12.61 -21.76 -3.02
CA LEU A 62 12.37 -20.65 -2.09
C LEU A 62 13.36 -19.49 -2.31
N MET A 63 14.64 -19.80 -2.50
CA MET A 63 15.65 -18.78 -2.79
C MET A 63 15.51 -18.20 -4.19
N SER A 64 15.13 -19.04 -5.17
CA SER A 64 14.74 -18.59 -6.52
C SER A 64 13.58 -17.61 -6.45
N PHE A 65 12.54 -17.94 -5.68
CA PHE A 65 11.39 -17.06 -5.46
C PHE A 65 11.78 -15.74 -4.80
N GLY A 66 12.63 -15.76 -3.77
CA GLY A 66 13.12 -14.54 -3.13
C GLY A 66 13.82 -13.60 -4.11
N ALA A 67 14.67 -14.14 -4.98
CA ALA A 67 15.34 -13.35 -6.02
C ALA A 67 14.33 -12.78 -7.04
N SER A 68 13.39 -13.59 -7.51
CA SER A 68 12.32 -13.15 -8.42
C SER A 68 11.39 -12.10 -7.78
N PHE A 69 11.16 -12.19 -6.47
CA PHE A 69 10.39 -11.22 -5.71
C PHE A 69 11.11 -9.87 -5.60
N VAL A 70 12.42 -9.84 -5.33
CA VAL A 70 13.21 -8.59 -5.33
C VAL A 70 13.18 -7.93 -6.70
N SER A 71 13.37 -8.72 -7.78
CA SER A 71 13.24 -8.22 -9.16
C SER A 71 11.85 -7.65 -9.43
N PHE A 72 10.78 -8.33 -8.98
CA PHE A 72 9.40 -7.84 -9.06
C PHE A 72 9.20 -6.51 -8.31
N LEU A 73 9.65 -6.39 -7.06
CA LEU A 73 9.55 -5.15 -6.31
C LEU A 73 10.26 -4.00 -7.02
N ASN A 74 11.49 -4.22 -7.49
CA ASN A 74 12.25 -3.21 -8.22
C ASN A 74 11.51 -2.75 -9.49
N ALA A 75 10.94 -3.69 -10.25
CA ALA A 75 10.13 -3.39 -11.43
C ALA A 75 8.88 -2.57 -11.10
N MET A 76 8.14 -2.94 -10.05
CA MET A 76 6.92 -2.25 -9.62
C MET A 76 7.20 -0.81 -9.17
N MET A 77 8.29 -0.61 -8.44
CA MET A 77 8.65 0.69 -7.89
C MET A 77 9.16 1.64 -9.00
N THR A 78 10.04 1.15 -9.88
CA THR A 78 10.70 1.99 -10.90
C THR A 78 9.87 2.25 -12.14
N PHE A 79 8.91 1.37 -12.45
CA PHE A 79 8.11 1.44 -13.68
C PHE A 79 8.96 1.51 -14.96
N GLU A 80 10.07 0.77 -14.98
CA GLU A 80 10.95 0.60 -16.13
C GLU A 80 10.57 -0.66 -16.90
N GLU A 81 10.29 -0.53 -18.20
CA GLU A 81 9.86 -1.66 -19.04
C GLU A 81 10.88 -2.80 -19.05
N GLU A 82 12.17 -2.47 -19.08
CA GLU A 82 13.25 -3.45 -19.00
C GLU A 82 13.23 -4.22 -17.68
N LYS A 83 13.06 -3.54 -16.55
CA LYS A 83 12.97 -4.17 -15.22
C LYS A 83 11.70 -5.01 -15.10
N MET A 84 10.57 -4.55 -15.65
CA MET A 84 9.33 -5.33 -15.71
C MET A 84 9.51 -6.61 -16.52
N GLN A 85 10.24 -6.57 -17.63
CA GLN A 85 10.53 -7.76 -18.42
C GLN A 85 11.47 -8.73 -17.67
N VAL A 86 12.53 -8.23 -17.04
CA VAL A 86 13.42 -9.06 -16.19
C VAL A 86 12.65 -9.74 -15.07
N ALA A 87 11.78 -9.01 -14.36
CA ALA A 87 10.94 -9.58 -13.31
C ALA A 87 9.99 -10.66 -13.86
N TRP A 88 9.42 -10.45 -15.05
CA TRP A 88 8.55 -11.42 -15.70
C TRP A 88 9.31 -12.72 -16.02
N ASP A 89 10.50 -12.62 -16.62
CA ASP A 89 11.34 -13.77 -16.98
C ASP A 89 11.81 -14.54 -15.73
N ASP A 90 12.22 -13.81 -14.69
CA ASP A 90 12.60 -14.34 -13.39
C ASP A 90 11.47 -15.16 -12.75
N LEU A 91 10.25 -14.60 -12.70
CA LEU A 91 9.08 -15.29 -12.16
C LEU A 91 8.75 -16.56 -12.95
N ARG A 92 8.83 -16.52 -14.29
CA ARG A 92 8.62 -17.70 -15.15
C ARG A 92 9.66 -18.78 -14.94
N ALA A 93 10.91 -18.41 -14.70
CA ALA A 93 11.97 -19.37 -14.38
C ALA A 93 11.68 -20.08 -13.04
N THR A 94 11.26 -19.32 -12.01
CA THR A 94 10.84 -19.87 -10.72
C THR A 94 9.62 -20.80 -10.86
N GLU A 95 8.62 -20.45 -11.68
CA GLU A 95 7.47 -21.34 -11.95
C GLU A 95 7.89 -22.69 -12.50
N LYS A 96 8.75 -22.70 -13.53
CA LYS A 96 9.25 -23.94 -14.14
C LYS A 96 9.99 -24.81 -13.13
N LEU A 97 10.79 -24.21 -12.26
CA LEU A 97 11.49 -24.90 -11.17
C LEU A 97 10.52 -25.54 -10.17
N CYS A 98 9.39 -24.92 -9.89
CA CYS A 98 8.36 -25.50 -9.02
C CYS A 98 7.58 -26.63 -9.70
N GLU A 99 7.44 -26.63 -11.03
CA GLU A 99 6.70 -27.63 -11.81
C GLU A 99 7.53 -28.90 -12.12
N SER A 100 8.86 -28.81 -12.24
CA SER A 100 9.72 -29.87 -12.81
C SER A 100 9.87 -31.17 -11.98
N ASP A 101 9.54 -31.18 -10.69
CA ASP A 101 9.74 -32.36 -9.81
C ASP A 101 8.44 -33.13 -9.48
N GLY A 102 7.34 -32.86 -10.18
CA GLY A 102 6.03 -33.47 -9.91
C GLY A 102 5.86 -34.94 -10.34
N THR A 103 6.80 -35.54 -11.08
CA THR A 103 6.58 -36.80 -11.81
C THR A 103 7.60 -37.92 -11.59
N GLY A 104 8.68 -37.74 -10.80
CA GLY A 104 9.84 -38.65 -10.87
C GLY A 104 10.06 -39.69 -9.76
N VAL A 105 9.56 -39.52 -8.53
CA VAL A 105 10.07 -40.32 -7.38
C VAL A 105 8.98 -40.77 -6.40
N ILE A 106 8.02 -41.59 -6.84
CA ILE A 106 7.05 -42.22 -5.91
C ILE A 106 6.97 -43.76 -6.01
N GLU A 107 7.59 -44.42 -6.99
CA GLU A 107 7.33 -45.85 -7.17
C GLU A 107 8.24 -46.84 -6.42
N THR A 108 9.28 -46.40 -5.69
CA THR A 108 10.16 -47.36 -4.99
C THR A 108 10.54 -46.86 -3.60
N ILE A 109 10.12 -47.59 -2.57
CA ILE A 109 10.75 -47.82 -1.23
C ILE A 109 9.59 -48.09 -0.27
N LYS A 110 9.26 -49.35 0.06
CA LYS A 110 8.02 -49.67 0.80
C LYS A 110 8.09 -49.68 2.33
N ASN A 111 9.22 -49.49 3.03
CA ASN A 111 9.25 -49.64 4.50
C ASN A 111 10.06 -48.60 5.31
N LYS A 112 10.53 -47.50 4.70
CA LYS A 112 11.00 -46.27 5.40
C LYS A 112 10.12 -45.03 5.10
N ILE A 113 8.91 -45.27 4.58
CA ILE A 113 8.07 -44.32 3.83
C ILE A 113 7.53 -43.13 4.63
N LYS A 114 7.09 -43.30 5.88
CA LYS A 114 6.29 -42.25 6.54
C LYS A 114 7.04 -40.91 6.72
N LYS A 115 8.38 -40.94 6.85
CA LYS A 115 9.23 -39.75 7.04
C LYS A 115 9.49 -39.02 5.73
N SER A 116 9.87 -39.75 4.67
CA SER A 116 10.07 -39.21 3.32
C SER A 116 8.78 -38.57 2.77
N VAL A 117 7.64 -39.22 2.98
CA VAL A 117 6.34 -38.72 2.49
C VAL A 117 5.91 -37.42 3.18
N LYS A 118 6.16 -37.26 4.49
CA LYS A 118 5.84 -35.99 5.18
C LYS A 118 6.71 -34.85 4.68
N PHE A 119 8.02 -35.07 4.53
CA PHE A 119 8.93 -34.06 4.01
C PHE A 119 8.58 -33.67 2.57
N ALA A 120 8.36 -34.67 1.70
CA ALA A 120 7.92 -34.47 0.32
C ALA A 120 6.57 -33.73 0.24
N LEU A 121 5.64 -33.97 1.17
CA LEU A 121 4.37 -33.24 1.25
C LEU A 121 4.59 -31.76 1.59
N MET A 122 5.44 -31.44 2.58
CA MET A 122 5.74 -30.04 2.94
C MET A 122 6.45 -29.31 1.81
N GLU A 123 7.39 -29.98 1.13
CA GLU A 123 8.07 -29.42 -0.04
C GLU A 123 7.09 -29.17 -1.19
N ARG A 124 6.17 -30.10 -1.44
CA ARG A 124 5.10 -29.93 -2.44
C ARG A 124 4.20 -28.73 -2.12
N LEU A 125 3.79 -28.57 -0.86
CA LEU A 125 2.99 -27.43 -0.42
C LEU A 125 3.75 -26.11 -0.61
N GLN A 126 5.04 -26.07 -0.26
CA GLN A 126 5.88 -24.89 -0.48
C GLN A 126 5.94 -24.51 -1.97
N ARG A 127 6.20 -25.47 -2.86
CA ARG A 127 6.24 -25.25 -4.31
C ARG A 127 4.89 -24.75 -4.83
N GLN A 128 3.78 -25.29 -4.34
CA GLN A 128 2.44 -24.83 -4.72
C GLN A 128 2.17 -23.39 -4.27
N ILE A 129 2.57 -23.02 -3.06
CA ILE A 129 2.44 -21.64 -2.57
C ILE A 129 3.28 -20.69 -3.43
N ILE A 130 4.54 -21.03 -3.71
CA ILE A 130 5.43 -20.24 -4.58
C ILE A 130 4.84 -20.09 -5.99
N LEU A 131 4.25 -21.16 -6.56
CA LEU A 131 3.56 -21.08 -7.84
C LEU A 131 2.39 -20.10 -7.79
N ALA A 132 1.59 -20.11 -6.72
CA ALA A 132 0.51 -19.16 -6.55
C ALA A 132 1.04 -17.72 -6.45
N ASP A 133 2.12 -17.49 -5.70
CA ASP A 133 2.77 -16.18 -5.58
C ASP A 133 3.26 -15.66 -6.95
N CYS A 134 3.93 -16.52 -7.73
CA CYS A 134 4.41 -16.15 -9.06
C CYS A 134 3.25 -15.77 -9.99
N GLN A 135 2.14 -16.52 -9.95
CA GLN A 135 0.95 -16.20 -10.75
C GLN A 135 0.36 -14.84 -10.34
N VAL A 136 0.30 -14.51 -9.05
CA VAL A 136 -0.16 -13.19 -8.59
C VAL A 136 0.73 -12.08 -9.15
N TYR A 137 2.04 -12.20 -9.01
CA TYR A 137 2.96 -11.15 -9.47
C TYR A 137 2.96 -10.99 -10.99
N LEU A 138 2.84 -12.09 -11.74
CA LEU A 138 2.66 -12.05 -13.19
C LEU A 138 1.34 -11.39 -13.61
N ALA A 139 0.25 -11.59 -12.85
CA ALA A 139 -1.02 -10.90 -13.08
C ALA A 139 -0.88 -9.40 -12.83
N VAL A 140 -0.21 -8.99 -11.74
CA VAL A 140 0.06 -7.58 -11.43
C VAL A 140 0.88 -6.91 -12.54
N LEU A 141 1.97 -7.54 -12.99
CA LEU A 141 2.76 -7.04 -14.13
C LEU A 141 1.95 -6.95 -15.43
N SER A 142 0.95 -7.82 -15.61
CA SER A 142 0.05 -7.77 -16.77
C SER A 142 -0.92 -6.59 -16.67
N PHE A 143 -1.47 -6.30 -15.50
CA PHE A 143 -2.39 -5.19 -15.29
C PHE A 143 -1.73 -3.82 -15.51
N ILE A 144 -0.44 -3.70 -15.21
CA ILE A 144 0.34 -2.49 -15.47
C ILE A 144 0.34 -2.10 -16.95
N LYS A 145 0.22 -3.05 -17.87
CA LYS A 145 0.20 -2.76 -19.32
C LYS A 145 -1.06 -1.99 -19.76
N GLN A 146 -2.09 -1.90 -18.91
CA GLN A 146 -3.33 -1.15 -19.13
C GLN A 146 -4.11 -1.51 -20.40
N GLU A 147 -3.91 -2.72 -20.95
CA GLU A 147 -4.64 -3.24 -22.10
C GLU A 147 -5.84 -4.11 -21.66
N LEU A 148 -6.97 -4.01 -22.35
CA LEU A 148 -8.17 -4.79 -22.02
C LEU A 148 -7.92 -6.30 -22.05
N SER A 149 -7.17 -6.78 -23.04
CA SER A 149 -6.75 -8.18 -23.15
C SER A 149 -5.87 -8.62 -21.97
N ALA A 150 -5.01 -7.72 -21.48
CA ALA A 150 -4.15 -7.96 -20.33
C ALA A 150 -4.96 -8.03 -19.02
N TYR A 151 -6.01 -7.23 -18.86
CA TYR A 151 -6.93 -7.32 -17.72
C TYR A 151 -7.67 -8.66 -17.67
N ILE A 152 -8.19 -9.13 -18.81
CA ILE A 152 -8.87 -10.44 -18.88
C ILE A 152 -7.89 -11.58 -18.53
N LYS A 153 -6.71 -11.56 -19.13
CA LYS A 153 -5.65 -12.55 -18.88
C LYS A 153 -5.22 -12.54 -17.42
N GLY A 154 -4.96 -11.36 -16.85
CA GLY A 154 -4.57 -11.20 -15.45
C GLY A 154 -5.66 -11.67 -14.49
N GLY A 155 -6.93 -11.38 -14.77
CA GLY A 155 -8.06 -11.89 -13.97
C GLY A 155 -8.15 -13.42 -13.96
N TRP A 156 -7.90 -14.07 -15.10
CA TRP A 156 -7.85 -15.53 -15.19
C TRP A 156 -6.66 -16.15 -14.44
N ILE A 157 -5.50 -15.51 -14.52
CA ILE A 157 -4.30 -15.90 -13.77
C ILE A 157 -4.55 -15.79 -12.25
N LEU A 158 -5.17 -14.70 -11.78
CA LEU A 158 -5.54 -14.53 -10.38
C LEU A 158 -6.50 -15.62 -9.91
N ARG A 159 -7.46 -16.03 -10.74
CA ARG A 159 -8.37 -17.15 -10.42
C ARG A 159 -7.59 -18.45 -10.20
N LYS A 160 -6.57 -18.72 -11.01
CA LYS A 160 -5.70 -19.90 -10.83
C LYS A 160 -4.94 -19.82 -9.51
N ALA A 161 -4.33 -18.67 -9.21
CA ALA A 161 -3.60 -18.45 -7.97
C ALA A 161 -4.50 -18.65 -6.73
N TRP A 162 -5.70 -18.06 -6.73
CA TRP A 162 -6.67 -18.22 -5.65
C TRP A 162 -7.00 -19.69 -5.36
N LYS A 163 -7.28 -20.49 -6.39
CA LYS A 163 -7.59 -21.92 -6.22
C LYS A 163 -6.46 -22.66 -5.52
N ILE A 164 -5.21 -22.32 -5.82
CA ILE A 164 -4.03 -22.91 -5.20
C ILE A 164 -3.92 -22.47 -3.74
N TYR A 165 -4.05 -21.17 -3.44
CA TYR A 165 -4.03 -20.66 -2.07
C TYR A 165 -5.12 -21.29 -1.21
N ASN A 166 -6.37 -21.30 -1.69
CA ASN A 166 -7.50 -21.85 -0.94
C ASN A 166 -7.30 -23.33 -0.62
N LYS A 167 -6.81 -24.10 -1.59
CA LYS A 167 -6.48 -25.51 -1.38
C LYS A 167 -5.34 -25.70 -0.38
N CYS A 168 -4.21 -25.00 -0.56
CA CYS A 168 -3.07 -25.12 0.34
C CYS A 168 -3.43 -24.68 1.77
N HIS A 169 -4.22 -23.61 1.91
CA HIS A 169 -4.67 -23.11 3.20
C HIS A 169 -5.53 -24.15 3.94
N SER A 170 -6.46 -24.80 3.22
CA SER A 170 -7.30 -25.88 3.75
C SER A 170 -6.49 -27.13 4.12
N ASP A 171 -5.62 -27.60 3.20
CA ASP A 171 -4.77 -28.78 3.40
C ASP A 171 -3.86 -28.59 4.63
N ILE A 172 -3.23 -27.42 4.76
CA ILE A 172 -2.35 -27.09 5.90
C ILE A 172 -3.14 -27.01 7.21
N SER A 173 -4.32 -26.38 7.23
CA SER A 173 -5.18 -26.36 8.43
C SER A 173 -5.54 -27.76 8.90
N GLN A 174 -6.00 -28.63 7.99
CA GLN A 174 -6.35 -30.01 8.34
C GLN A 174 -5.14 -30.79 8.85
N LEU A 175 -3.95 -30.56 8.28
CA LEU A 175 -2.72 -31.17 8.78
C LEU A 175 -2.43 -30.71 10.21
N GLN A 176 -2.52 -29.41 10.51
CA GLN A 176 -2.29 -28.86 11.86
C GLN A 176 -3.23 -29.48 12.89
N GLU A 177 -4.54 -29.49 12.63
CA GLU A 177 -5.54 -30.13 13.51
C GLU A 177 -5.22 -31.61 13.76
N ASN A 178 -4.79 -32.33 12.73
CA ASN A 178 -4.41 -33.74 12.84
C ASN A 178 -3.14 -33.95 13.67
N PHE A 179 -2.22 -32.98 13.71
CA PHE A 179 -1.06 -33.01 14.60
C PHE A 179 -1.47 -32.72 16.05
N GLU A 180 -2.34 -31.74 16.27
CA GLU A 180 -2.86 -31.38 17.61
C GLU A 180 -3.63 -32.56 18.24
N LYS A 181 -4.56 -33.17 17.51
CA LYS A 181 -5.33 -34.35 17.97
C LYS A 181 -4.45 -35.56 18.29
N LYS A 182 -3.30 -35.71 17.61
CA LYS A 182 -2.35 -36.80 17.89
C LYS A 182 -1.53 -36.54 19.15
N ASN A 183 -1.23 -35.28 19.45
CA ASN A 183 -0.51 -34.90 20.66
C ASN A 183 -1.41 -35.00 21.89
N SER A 184 -2.68 -34.58 21.79
CA SER A 184 -3.66 -34.71 22.89
C SER A 184 -3.94 -36.16 23.28
N ASN A 185 -3.97 -37.09 22.30
CA ASN A 185 -4.19 -38.52 22.56
C ASN A 185 -2.97 -39.25 23.13
N GLN A 186 -1.77 -38.67 23.12
CA GLN A 186 -0.56 -39.26 23.73
C GLN A 186 -0.36 -38.87 25.20
N GLN A 187 -1.03 -37.82 25.68
CA GLN A 187 -1.01 -37.41 27.10
C GLN A 187 -2.16 -38.04 27.93
N GLY A 188 -3.08 -38.78 27.31
CA GLY A 188 -4.26 -39.36 27.97
C GLY A 188 -4.20 -40.88 28.20
N THR A 189 -3.28 -41.37 29.03
CA THR A 189 -3.40 -42.71 29.65
C THR A 189 -3.07 -42.63 31.15
N PRO A 190 -4.04 -42.74 32.07
CA PRO A 190 -3.76 -42.95 33.48
C PRO A 190 -3.43 -44.43 33.71
N ARG A 191 -2.20 -44.73 34.15
CA ARG A 191 -1.87 -46.03 34.75
C ARG A 191 -2.51 -46.08 36.14
N SER A 192 -3.40 -47.04 36.33
CA SER A 192 -3.90 -47.45 37.64
C SER A 192 -2.81 -48.18 38.45
N SER A 193 -2.53 -47.71 39.67
CA SER A 193 -2.36 -48.56 40.87
C SER A 193 -1.87 -47.75 42.09
N HIS A 194 -2.73 -47.68 43.11
CA HIS A 194 -2.47 -47.78 44.57
C HIS A 194 -1.43 -46.88 45.29
N THR A 195 -1.97 -46.04 46.22
CA THR A 195 -1.57 -45.78 47.65
C THR A 195 -0.09 -45.88 48.05
N THR A 196 0.57 -44.96 48.77
CA THR A 196 0.22 -44.11 49.92
C THR A 196 1.29 -43.00 50.17
N SER A 197 0.86 -41.91 50.81
CA SER A 197 1.54 -41.02 51.79
C SER A 197 2.70 -40.05 51.42
N SER A 198 2.45 -38.81 51.88
CA SER A 198 3.32 -37.78 52.49
C SER A 198 4.15 -36.79 51.64
N SER A 199 3.69 -35.52 51.74
CA SER A 199 4.41 -34.27 52.06
C SER A 199 5.36 -33.59 51.06
N SER A 200 5.07 -32.28 50.93
CA SER A 200 5.95 -31.10 50.76
C SER A 200 6.60 -30.79 49.41
N ASP A 201 6.20 -29.60 48.93
CA ASP A 201 7.02 -28.50 48.40
C ASP A 201 7.63 -28.49 47.00
N GLN A 202 7.40 -27.33 46.38
CA GLN A 202 8.24 -26.56 45.46
C GLN A 202 8.18 -26.79 43.93
N SER A 203 7.71 -25.71 43.27
CA SER A 203 8.23 -25.07 42.06
C SER A 203 8.60 -25.94 40.84
N ASN A 204 7.82 -25.80 39.76
CA ASN A 204 8.39 -25.66 38.41
C ASN A 204 7.33 -25.17 37.41
N HIS A 205 7.32 -23.86 37.14
CA HIS A 205 6.85 -23.34 35.85
C HIS A 205 8.06 -23.37 34.89
N ASN A 206 7.83 -23.85 33.66
CA ASN A 206 8.74 -23.94 32.50
C ASN A 206 9.32 -25.33 32.19
N GLN A 207 8.49 -26.28 31.76
CA GLN A 207 8.94 -27.39 30.90
C GLN A 207 7.79 -28.17 30.23
N GLU A 208 7.12 -27.61 29.22
CA GLU A 208 6.15 -28.40 28.41
C GLU A 208 6.35 -28.34 26.89
N VAL A 209 7.48 -27.83 26.40
CA VAL A 209 7.80 -27.85 24.95
C VAL A 209 8.89 -28.87 24.57
N ASN A 210 9.48 -29.58 25.55
CA ASN A 210 10.62 -30.48 25.31
C ASN A 210 10.28 -31.98 25.20
N SER A 211 9.00 -32.38 25.21
CA SER A 211 8.61 -33.80 25.14
C SER A 211 8.47 -34.37 23.72
N LEU A 212 8.54 -33.52 22.67
CA LEU A 212 8.49 -33.97 21.28
C LEU A 212 9.89 -34.43 20.79
N PRO A 213 10.01 -35.59 20.13
CA PRO A 213 11.23 -35.95 19.42
C PRO A 213 11.63 -34.82 18.46
N LYS A 214 12.94 -34.51 18.35
CA LYS A 214 13.48 -33.43 17.48
C LYS A 214 12.85 -33.42 16.06
N GLU A 215 12.52 -34.61 15.53
CA GLU A 215 11.90 -34.79 14.22
C GLU A 215 10.42 -34.35 14.14
N GLY A 216 9.64 -34.56 15.20
CA GLY A 216 8.26 -34.09 15.29
C GLY A 216 8.21 -32.57 15.35
N ARG A 217 9.11 -31.97 16.13
CA ARG A 217 9.27 -30.53 16.30
C ARG A 217 9.59 -29.80 14.99
N LEU A 218 10.56 -30.30 14.21
CA LEU A 218 10.90 -29.76 12.88
C LEU A 218 9.72 -29.77 11.90
N SER A 219 8.88 -30.80 11.94
CA SER A 219 7.69 -30.89 11.07
C SER A 219 6.59 -29.90 11.45
N VAL A 220 6.42 -29.62 12.75
CA VAL A 220 5.44 -28.65 13.27
C VAL A 220 5.88 -27.22 12.95
N GLU A 221 7.17 -26.91 13.15
CA GLU A 221 7.73 -25.59 12.83
C GLU A 221 7.66 -25.30 11.33
N THR A 222 7.96 -26.28 10.48
CA THR A 222 7.82 -26.16 9.02
C THR A 222 6.37 -25.94 8.62
N LEU A 223 5.42 -26.71 9.19
CA LEU A 223 4.00 -26.58 8.87
C LEU A 223 3.43 -25.22 9.30
N ALA A 224 3.82 -24.74 10.49
CA ALA A 224 3.46 -23.40 10.97
C ALA A 224 4.02 -22.30 10.06
N ARG A 225 5.26 -22.43 9.59
CA ARG A 225 5.84 -21.51 8.60
C ARG A 225 5.06 -21.52 7.28
N LEU A 226 4.74 -22.70 6.73
CA LEU A 226 3.95 -22.80 5.50
C LEU A 226 2.54 -22.23 5.68
N LYS A 227 1.94 -22.39 6.87
CA LYS A 227 0.68 -21.71 7.22
C LYS A 227 0.86 -20.19 7.13
N GLY A 228 1.94 -19.65 7.69
CA GLY A 228 2.28 -18.22 7.55
C GLY A 228 2.40 -17.79 6.09
N SER A 229 3.14 -18.55 5.28
CA SER A 229 3.33 -18.24 3.85
C SER A 229 2.02 -18.23 3.06
N VAL A 230 1.15 -19.24 3.24
CA VAL A 230 -0.12 -19.31 2.50
C VAL A 230 -1.12 -18.27 2.98
N SER A 231 -1.14 -17.97 4.29
CA SER A 231 -2.04 -16.98 4.88
C SER A 231 -1.77 -15.56 4.36
N PHE A 232 -0.54 -15.24 3.95
CA PHE A 232 -0.23 -13.96 3.30
C PHE A 232 -1.03 -13.79 2.00
N GLY A 233 -0.87 -14.70 1.04
CA GLY A 233 -1.57 -14.64 -0.24
C GLY A 233 -3.10 -14.79 -0.07
N TYR A 234 -3.53 -15.75 0.75
CA TYR A 234 -4.95 -15.96 1.06
C TYR A 234 -5.59 -14.70 1.67
N GLY A 235 -4.91 -14.05 2.62
CA GLY A 235 -5.38 -12.83 3.27
C GLY A 235 -5.45 -11.64 2.31
N LEU A 236 -4.44 -11.45 1.45
CA LEU A 236 -4.45 -10.40 0.43
C LEU A 236 -5.62 -10.55 -0.54
N PHE A 237 -5.94 -11.77 -1.00
CA PHE A 237 -7.10 -12.00 -1.86
C PHE A 237 -8.40 -11.57 -1.18
N HIS A 238 -8.64 -12.07 0.03
CA HIS A 238 -9.83 -11.73 0.80
C HIS A 238 -9.96 -10.22 1.02
N LEU A 239 -8.86 -9.57 1.41
CA LEU A 239 -8.82 -8.14 1.68
C LEU A 239 -9.05 -7.32 0.41
N CYS A 240 -8.29 -7.56 -0.67
CA CYS A 240 -8.40 -6.83 -1.94
C CYS A 240 -9.81 -6.94 -2.53
N ILE A 241 -10.42 -8.12 -2.51
CA ILE A 241 -11.77 -8.31 -3.05
C ILE A 241 -12.83 -7.65 -2.19
N SER A 242 -12.65 -7.61 -0.86
CA SER A 242 -13.56 -6.90 0.05
C SER A 242 -13.60 -5.38 -0.16
N MET A 243 -12.65 -4.82 -0.92
CA MET A 243 -12.54 -3.39 -1.21
C MET A 243 -13.08 -3.04 -2.60
N VAL A 244 -13.48 -4.03 -3.41
CA VAL A 244 -14.01 -3.75 -4.74
C VAL A 244 -15.46 -3.26 -4.63
N PRO A 245 -15.82 -2.13 -5.28
CA PRO A 245 -17.18 -1.61 -5.24
C PRO A 245 -18.26 -2.62 -5.66
N PRO A 246 -19.45 -2.62 -5.01
CA PRO A 246 -20.51 -3.61 -5.26
C PRO A 246 -20.95 -3.75 -6.72
N HIS A 247 -20.97 -2.64 -7.48
CA HIS A 247 -21.34 -2.66 -8.90
C HIS A 247 -20.34 -3.43 -9.77
N LEU A 248 -19.07 -3.54 -9.35
CA LEU A 248 -18.04 -4.34 -10.01
C LEU A 248 -17.99 -5.79 -9.51
N LEU A 249 -18.61 -6.11 -8.36
CA LEU A 249 -18.62 -7.47 -7.80
C LEU A 249 -19.28 -8.49 -8.73
N LYS A 250 -20.24 -8.09 -9.59
CA LYS A 250 -20.85 -9.00 -10.57
C LYS A 250 -19.81 -9.64 -11.51
N ILE A 251 -18.78 -8.88 -11.88
CA ILE A 251 -17.68 -9.35 -12.74
C ILE A 251 -16.72 -10.25 -11.93
N ILE A 252 -16.52 -9.96 -10.65
CA ILE A 252 -15.66 -10.76 -9.78
C ILE A 252 -16.31 -12.09 -9.39
N ASN A 253 -17.62 -12.10 -9.13
CA ASN A 253 -18.38 -13.31 -8.87
C ASN A 253 -18.32 -14.29 -10.05
N LEU A 254 -18.21 -13.78 -11.29
CA LEU A 254 -17.95 -14.60 -12.49
C LEU A 254 -16.59 -15.31 -12.41
N LEU A 255 -15.59 -14.70 -11.78
CA LEU A 255 -14.26 -15.28 -11.55
C LEU A 255 -14.26 -16.28 -10.36
N GLY A 256 -15.22 -16.17 -9.44
CA GLY A 256 -15.56 -17.22 -8.47
C GLY A 256 -14.62 -17.34 -7.27
N PHE A 257 -14.19 -16.23 -6.70
CA PHE A 257 -13.46 -16.20 -5.42
C PHE A 257 -14.06 -15.18 -4.44
N PRO A 258 -14.29 -15.56 -3.16
CA PRO A 258 -14.96 -14.72 -2.17
C PRO A 258 -14.04 -13.63 -1.63
N GLY A 259 -14.63 -12.49 -1.24
CA GLY A 259 -13.97 -11.43 -0.47
C GLY A 259 -14.56 -11.33 0.92
N ASP A 260 -13.72 -11.36 1.94
CA ASP A 260 -14.11 -11.20 3.34
C ASP A 260 -13.01 -10.40 4.05
N ARG A 261 -13.36 -9.19 4.49
CA ARG A 261 -12.38 -8.26 5.07
C ARG A 261 -11.79 -8.80 6.37
N GLN A 262 -12.62 -9.36 7.25
CA GLN A 262 -12.19 -9.85 8.56
C GLN A 262 -11.29 -11.08 8.41
N GLN A 263 -11.67 -12.01 7.52
CA GLN A 263 -10.82 -13.14 7.18
C GLN A 263 -9.50 -12.69 6.56
N GLY A 264 -9.53 -11.68 5.70
CA GLY A 264 -8.35 -11.08 5.07
C GLY A 264 -7.36 -10.55 6.12
N LEU A 265 -7.84 -9.69 7.02
CA LEU A 265 -7.04 -9.09 8.08
C LEU A 265 -6.50 -10.15 9.06
N SER A 266 -7.34 -11.07 9.53
CA SER A 266 -6.93 -12.15 10.42
C SER A 266 -5.81 -13.02 9.82
N SER A 267 -5.92 -13.35 8.53
CA SER A 267 -4.90 -14.16 7.84
C SER A 267 -3.59 -13.40 7.68
N LEU A 268 -3.63 -12.09 7.41
CA LEU A 268 -2.45 -11.24 7.33
C LEU A 268 -1.78 -11.07 8.70
N THR A 269 -2.55 -10.88 9.77
CA THR A 269 -2.04 -10.83 11.15
C THR A 269 -1.38 -12.15 11.54
N TYR A 270 -1.96 -13.29 11.17
CA TYR A 270 -1.30 -14.58 11.38
C TYR A 270 0.03 -14.66 10.60
N ALA A 271 0.04 -14.24 9.34
CA ALA A 271 1.24 -14.24 8.52
C ALA A 271 2.34 -13.33 9.10
N SER A 272 1.99 -12.15 9.66
CA SER A 272 2.93 -11.17 10.20
C SER A 272 3.67 -11.61 11.46
N GLU A 273 3.13 -12.60 12.19
CA GLU A 273 3.76 -13.20 13.36
C GLU A 273 4.44 -14.54 13.06
N SER A 274 4.41 -14.99 11.79
CA SER A 274 5.06 -16.24 11.39
C SER A 274 6.58 -16.08 11.22
N LYS A 275 7.28 -17.21 11.09
CA LYS A 275 8.71 -17.27 10.76
C LYS A 275 8.98 -17.33 9.25
N ASP A 276 7.98 -17.08 8.41
CA ASP A 276 8.16 -17.11 6.96
C ASP A 276 8.81 -15.82 6.43
N MET A 277 9.44 -15.89 5.27
CA MET A 277 10.02 -14.72 4.61
C MET A 277 8.98 -13.64 4.27
N LYS A 278 7.70 -14.00 4.15
CA LYS A 278 6.60 -13.08 3.86
C LYS A 278 6.05 -12.35 5.09
N ALA A 279 6.44 -12.74 6.31
CA ALA A 279 5.93 -12.12 7.54
C ALA A 279 6.17 -10.59 7.62
N PRO A 280 7.36 -10.07 7.23
CA PRO A 280 7.58 -8.64 7.16
C PRO A 280 6.68 -7.94 6.12
N LEU A 281 6.41 -8.60 4.99
CA LEU A 281 5.53 -8.06 3.94
C LEU A 281 4.07 -8.01 4.40
N ALA A 282 3.62 -9.00 5.18
CA ALA A 282 2.30 -8.99 5.81
C ALA A 282 2.15 -7.81 6.78
N THR A 283 3.21 -7.52 7.53
CA THR A 283 3.27 -6.35 8.42
C THR A 283 3.10 -5.04 7.64
N LEU A 284 3.85 -4.87 6.54
CA LEU A 284 3.72 -3.70 5.67
C LEU A 284 2.33 -3.61 5.02
N ALA A 285 1.75 -4.72 4.60
CA ALA A 285 0.40 -4.76 4.02
C ALA A 285 -0.66 -4.28 5.02
N LEU A 286 -0.56 -4.69 6.29
CA LEU A 286 -1.43 -4.22 7.37
C LEU A 286 -1.24 -2.72 7.64
N LEU A 287 0.02 -2.25 7.75
CA LEU A 287 0.31 -0.83 7.93
C LEU A 287 -0.24 0.02 6.78
N TRP A 288 -0.06 -0.43 5.54
CA TRP A 288 -0.59 0.25 4.36
C TRP A 288 -2.12 0.25 4.34
N TYR A 289 -2.74 -0.88 4.70
CA TYR A 289 -4.18 -0.96 4.81
C TYR A 289 -4.72 0.07 5.82
N HIS A 290 -4.22 0.06 7.05
CA HIS A 290 -4.72 0.90 8.12
C HIS A 290 -4.39 2.39 7.96
N THR A 291 -3.25 2.73 7.34
CA THR A 291 -2.77 4.13 7.27
C THR A 291 -2.95 4.79 5.90
N VAL A 292 -3.28 4.04 4.85
CA VAL A 292 -3.45 4.56 3.49
C VAL A 292 -4.80 4.16 2.92
N VAL A 293 -5.08 2.86 2.85
CA VAL A 293 -6.26 2.35 2.13
C VAL A 293 -7.55 2.65 2.89
N GLN A 294 -7.62 2.30 4.17
CA GLN A 294 -8.79 2.53 5.00
C GLN A 294 -9.13 4.03 5.10
N PRO A 295 -8.20 4.96 5.39
CA PRO A 295 -8.51 6.40 5.37
C PRO A 295 -8.95 6.94 4.01
N PHE A 296 -8.49 6.33 2.90
CA PHE A 296 -8.89 6.74 1.55
C PHE A 296 -10.35 6.34 1.24
N PHE A 297 -10.79 5.17 1.71
CA PHE A 297 -12.14 4.63 1.47
C PHE A 297 -13.14 4.89 2.60
N ALA A 298 -12.71 5.27 3.80
CA ALA A 298 -13.57 5.64 4.92
C ALA A 298 -14.23 7.00 4.64
N LEU A 299 -15.29 6.96 3.84
CA LEU A 299 -15.96 8.15 3.31
C LEU A 299 -16.75 8.88 4.39
N ASP A 300 -17.12 8.19 5.48
CA ASP A 300 -18.01 8.67 6.55
C ASP A 300 -17.41 8.55 7.96
N GLY A 301 -16.07 8.44 8.08
CA GLY A 301 -15.39 8.47 9.39
C GLY A 301 -15.60 7.26 10.30
N THR A 302 -16.31 6.22 9.86
CA THR A 302 -16.41 4.97 10.61
C THR A 302 -15.10 4.18 10.53
N ASP A 303 -14.56 3.87 11.72
CA ASP A 303 -13.44 2.97 12.02
C ASP A 303 -11.99 3.43 11.71
N THR A 304 -11.76 4.70 11.35
CA THR A 304 -10.39 5.24 11.21
C THR A 304 -9.60 5.21 12.52
N GLN A 305 -10.26 5.37 13.67
CA GLN A 305 -9.60 5.31 14.97
C GLN A 305 -9.10 3.90 15.34
N ALA A 306 -9.90 2.85 15.08
CA ALA A 306 -9.47 1.49 15.34
C ALA A 306 -8.33 1.09 14.40
N GLY A 307 -8.43 1.43 13.11
CA GLY A 307 -7.34 1.22 12.16
C GLY A 307 -6.04 1.91 12.58
N LEU A 308 -6.14 3.15 13.06
CA LEU A 308 -4.99 3.89 13.59
C LEU A 308 -4.40 3.24 14.85
N ALA A 309 -5.23 2.76 15.76
CA ALA A 309 -4.79 2.03 16.96
C ALA A 309 -4.05 0.74 16.60
N GLU A 310 -4.56 -0.02 15.62
CA GLU A 310 -3.89 -1.21 15.09
C GLU A 310 -2.53 -0.88 14.46
N ALA A 311 -2.46 0.18 13.63
CA ALA A 311 -1.20 0.62 13.04
C ALA A 311 -0.16 0.99 14.11
N LYS A 312 -0.57 1.71 15.16
CA LYS A 312 0.29 2.04 16.31
C LYS A 312 0.80 0.78 17.03
N ALA A 313 -0.09 -0.17 17.30
CA ALA A 313 0.26 -1.41 17.96
C ALA A 313 1.24 -2.25 17.12
N ILE A 314 1.07 -2.26 15.79
CA ILE A 314 2.01 -2.92 14.88
C ILE A 314 3.39 -2.25 14.93
N LEU A 315 3.45 -0.92 14.82
CA LEU A 315 4.71 -0.17 14.86
C LEU A 315 5.46 -0.41 16.17
N HIS A 316 4.77 -0.32 17.31
CA HIS A 316 5.37 -0.58 18.62
C HIS A 316 5.92 -2.01 18.74
N ARG A 317 5.15 -3.02 18.33
CA ARG A 317 5.60 -4.43 18.39
C ARG A 317 6.81 -4.74 17.51
N LYS A 318 7.02 -3.97 16.44
CA LYS A 318 8.07 -4.21 15.45
C LYS A 318 9.24 -3.21 15.55
N GLU A 319 9.20 -2.28 16.51
CA GLU A 319 10.20 -1.23 16.70
C GLU A 319 11.61 -1.81 16.94
N GLU A 320 11.73 -2.86 17.77
CA GLU A 320 13.02 -3.53 18.02
C GLU A 320 13.60 -4.22 16.78
N VAL A 321 12.74 -4.63 15.84
CA VAL A 321 13.12 -5.35 14.62
C VAL A 321 13.50 -4.37 13.49
N TYR A 322 12.90 -3.18 13.47
CA TYR A 322 13.08 -2.18 12.42
C TYR A 322 13.38 -0.76 12.95
N PRO A 323 14.37 -0.58 13.84
CA PRO A 323 14.59 0.70 14.53
C PRO A 323 14.99 1.84 13.60
N ASN A 324 15.69 1.53 12.51
CA ASN A 324 16.19 2.51 11.52
C ASN A 324 15.61 2.28 10.12
N SER A 325 14.52 1.52 9.98
CA SER A 325 13.90 1.28 8.68
C SER A 325 13.25 2.55 8.17
N SER A 326 13.62 2.98 6.95
CA SER A 326 12.98 4.11 6.27
C SER A 326 11.46 3.90 6.10
N LEU A 327 11.03 2.68 5.79
CA LEU A 327 9.61 2.33 5.64
C LEU A 327 8.84 2.40 6.96
N PHE A 328 9.39 1.87 8.06
CA PHE A 328 8.71 1.96 9.36
C PHE A 328 8.69 3.40 9.88
N MET A 329 9.75 4.18 9.64
CA MET A 329 9.77 5.61 9.93
C MET A 329 8.72 6.37 9.11
N PHE A 330 8.57 6.03 7.83
CA PHE A 330 7.50 6.57 6.98
C PHE A 330 6.12 6.26 7.55
N PHE A 331 5.84 5.01 7.94
CA PHE A 331 4.54 4.66 8.53
C PHE A 331 4.29 5.31 9.90
N LYS A 332 5.34 5.55 10.69
CA LYS A 332 5.23 6.37 11.92
C LYS A 332 4.80 7.80 11.58
N GLY A 333 5.39 8.41 10.55
CA GLY A 333 4.95 9.70 10.02
C GLY A 333 3.50 9.68 9.51
N ARG A 334 3.08 8.59 8.83
CA ARG A 334 1.69 8.40 8.38
C ARG A 334 0.69 8.42 9.54
N VAL A 335 0.99 7.68 10.61
CA VAL A 335 0.18 7.68 11.83
C VAL A 335 0.08 9.09 12.41
N GLN A 336 1.21 9.79 12.58
CA GLN A 336 1.22 11.16 13.10
C GLN A 336 0.43 12.15 12.23
N ARG A 337 0.51 12.01 10.90
CA ARG A 337 -0.29 12.84 9.98
C ARG A 337 -1.79 12.60 10.16
N LEU A 338 -2.21 11.34 10.30
CA LEU A 338 -3.61 11.00 10.56
C LEU A 338 -4.10 11.49 11.94
N GLU A 339 -3.19 11.66 12.89
CA GLU A 339 -3.45 12.31 14.19
C GLU A 339 -3.36 13.84 14.14
N CYS A 340 -3.20 14.42 12.96
CA CYS A 340 -2.99 15.86 12.75
C CYS A 340 -1.77 16.44 13.49
N GLN A 341 -0.80 15.59 13.85
CA GLN A 341 0.50 15.99 14.43
C GLN A 341 1.49 16.29 13.29
N ILE A 342 1.20 17.34 12.51
CA ILE A 342 1.85 17.58 11.22
C ILE A 342 3.36 17.83 11.35
N SER A 343 3.81 18.61 12.35
CA SER A 343 5.25 18.86 12.56
C SER A 343 6.02 17.58 12.92
N SER A 344 5.42 16.71 13.75
CA SER A 344 6.01 15.40 14.08
C SER A 344 6.08 14.51 12.85
N ALA A 345 5.01 14.50 12.04
CA ALA A 345 4.96 13.75 10.79
C ALA A 345 6.05 14.19 9.81
N LEU A 346 6.23 15.50 9.61
CA LEU A 346 7.32 16.07 8.81
C LEU A 346 8.69 15.62 9.29
N THR A 347 8.92 15.60 10.60
CA THR A 347 10.19 15.11 11.17
C THR A 347 10.42 13.64 10.80
N CYS A 348 9.41 12.79 10.96
CA CYS A 348 9.50 11.37 10.57
C CYS A 348 9.74 11.19 9.07
N PHE A 349 9.04 11.94 8.21
CA PHE A 349 9.20 11.82 6.76
C PHE A 349 10.57 12.32 6.28
N ASN A 350 11.12 13.39 6.86
CA ASN A 350 12.48 13.83 6.55
C ASN A 350 13.52 12.81 7.01
N ASN A 351 13.40 12.26 8.22
CA ASN A 351 14.30 11.20 8.68
C ASN A 351 14.20 9.95 7.79
N ALA A 352 12.98 9.57 7.37
CA ALA A 352 12.77 8.45 6.44
C ALA A 352 13.41 8.72 5.06
N LEU A 353 13.30 9.95 4.56
CA LEU A 353 13.91 10.40 3.31
C LEU A 353 15.45 10.29 3.35
N GLU A 354 16.07 10.69 4.47
CA GLU A 354 17.51 10.58 4.70
C GLU A 354 17.98 9.12 4.78
N LEU A 355 17.26 8.29 5.54
CA LEU A 355 17.52 6.85 5.65
C LEU A 355 17.37 6.11 4.31
N ALA A 356 16.51 6.61 3.42
CA ALA A 356 16.26 6.08 2.09
C ALA A 356 17.25 6.60 1.02
N SER A 357 18.44 7.08 1.40
CA SER A 357 19.41 7.68 0.47
C SER A 357 19.76 6.83 -0.77
N GLU A 358 19.76 5.50 -0.65
CA GLU A 358 20.03 4.58 -1.76
C GLU A 358 18.76 4.13 -2.51
N GLN A 359 17.57 4.60 -2.11
CA GLN A 359 16.27 4.08 -2.55
C GLN A 359 15.34 5.20 -3.00
N ARG A 360 15.53 5.64 -4.24
CA ARG A 360 14.79 6.72 -4.87
C ARG A 360 13.27 6.60 -4.70
N GLU A 361 12.71 5.40 -4.84
CA GLU A 361 11.26 5.23 -4.81
C GLU A 361 10.69 5.37 -3.39
N ILE A 362 11.46 5.01 -2.36
CA ILE A 362 11.12 5.31 -0.96
C ILE A 362 11.27 6.81 -0.70
N GLN A 363 12.31 7.46 -1.26
CA GLN A 363 12.44 8.91 -1.19
C GLN A 363 11.23 9.61 -1.81
N HIS A 364 10.71 9.12 -2.94
CA HIS A 364 9.56 9.70 -3.62
C HIS A 364 8.29 9.63 -2.78
N VAL A 365 7.99 8.50 -2.12
CA VAL A 365 6.82 8.44 -1.22
C VAL A 365 6.99 9.34 0.00
N CYS A 366 8.22 9.54 0.50
CA CYS A 366 8.50 10.49 1.58
C CYS A 366 8.31 11.94 1.12
N LEU A 367 8.86 12.31 -0.04
CA LEU A 367 8.71 13.64 -0.63
C LEU A 367 7.24 13.98 -0.91
N TYR A 368 6.44 12.99 -1.31
CA TYR A 368 5.00 13.18 -1.49
C TYR A 368 4.36 13.61 -0.18
N GLU A 369 4.59 12.89 0.91
CA GLU A 369 4.04 13.24 2.22
C GLU A 369 4.60 14.56 2.78
N ILE A 370 5.90 14.84 2.57
CA ILE A 370 6.52 16.13 2.93
C ILE A 370 5.79 17.27 2.22
N GLY A 371 5.62 17.19 0.89
CA GLY A 371 4.93 18.23 0.12
C GLY A 371 3.49 18.47 0.61
N TRP A 372 2.74 17.41 0.90
CA TRP A 372 1.38 17.51 1.46
C TRP A 372 1.35 18.11 2.86
N CYS A 373 2.21 17.66 3.76
CA CYS A 373 2.31 18.22 5.11
C CYS A 373 2.74 19.69 5.09
N SER A 374 3.64 20.07 4.18
CA SER A 374 4.05 21.47 3.97
C SER A 374 2.91 22.33 3.44
N MET A 375 2.07 21.83 2.51
CA MET A 375 0.85 22.54 2.10
C MET A 375 -0.14 22.73 3.26
N ILE A 376 -0.33 21.70 4.10
CA ILE A 376 -1.19 21.76 5.30
C ILE A 376 -0.67 22.84 6.28
N GLU A 377 0.64 22.95 6.44
CA GLU A 377 1.29 23.98 7.26
C GLU A 377 1.41 25.35 6.58
N LEU A 378 0.91 25.50 5.35
CA LEU A 378 1.09 26.69 4.51
C LEU A 378 2.57 27.06 4.28
N SER A 379 3.49 26.10 4.40
CA SER A 379 4.90 26.25 4.03
C SER A 379 5.06 25.99 2.53
N PHE A 380 4.68 26.98 1.73
CA PHE A 380 4.64 26.82 0.27
C PHE A 380 6.02 26.56 -0.35
N THR A 381 7.08 27.12 0.23
CA THR A 381 8.46 26.91 -0.25
C THR A 381 8.90 25.46 -0.15
N ASP A 382 8.74 24.86 1.05
CA ASP A 382 9.10 23.46 1.27
C ASP A 382 8.21 22.53 0.43
N ALA A 383 6.93 22.89 0.26
CA ALA A 383 5.99 22.14 -0.57
C ALA A 383 6.44 22.09 -2.04
N TYR A 384 6.73 23.24 -2.66
CA TYR A 384 7.11 23.23 -4.07
C TYR A 384 8.47 22.58 -4.30
N GLN A 385 9.43 22.66 -3.37
CA GLN A 385 10.72 21.97 -3.51
C GLN A 385 10.55 20.44 -3.52
N ALA A 386 9.67 19.92 -2.65
CA ALA A 386 9.38 18.49 -2.63
C ALA A 386 8.68 18.03 -3.92
N PHE A 387 7.68 18.78 -4.39
CA PHE A 387 6.94 18.46 -5.60
C PHE A 387 7.76 18.66 -6.89
N ASP A 388 8.67 19.63 -6.93
CA ASP A 388 9.54 19.87 -8.08
C ASP A 388 10.41 18.65 -8.34
N ARG A 389 11.05 18.14 -7.28
CA ARG A 389 11.86 16.92 -7.34
C ARG A 389 11.04 15.71 -7.81
N LEU A 390 9.80 15.57 -7.33
CA LEU A 390 8.89 14.53 -7.81
C LEU A 390 8.50 14.71 -9.29
N SER A 391 8.27 15.94 -9.74
CA SER A 391 7.92 16.24 -11.13
C SER A 391 9.03 15.88 -12.11
N LEU A 392 10.29 16.05 -11.68
CA LEU A 392 11.49 15.76 -12.46
C LEU A 392 11.87 14.27 -12.44
N GLU A 393 11.78 13.63 -11.28
CA GLU A 393 12.33 12.28 -11.08
C GLU A 393 11.29 11.16 -11.18
N SER A 394 10.03 11.40 -10.79
CA SER A 394 9.01 10.36 -10.74
C SER A 394 8.52 10.00 -12.14
N ARG A 395 8.20 8.72 -12.37
CA ARG A 395 7.47 8.29 -13.58
C ARG A 395 5.96 8.26 -13.40
N TRP A 396 5.50 8.54 -12.18
CA TRP A 396 4.10 8.56 -11.81
C TRP A 396 3.61 10.01 -11.73
N SER A 397 2.47 10.31 -12.34
CA SER A 397 1.75 11.58 -12.15
C SER A 397 2.59 12.86 -12.30
N GLN A 398 3.60 12.87 -13.19
CA GLN A 398 4.51 14.01 -13.41
C GLN A 398 3.75 15.32 -13.65
N CYS A 399 2.72 15.28 -14.49
CA CYS A 399 1.84 16.42 -14.78
C CYS A 399 1.17 16.98 -13.51
N TYR A 400 0.73 16.11 -12.61
CA TYR A 400 0.12 16.52 -11.33
C TYR A 400 1.16 17.13 -10.40
N TYR A 401 2.35 16.53 -10.27
CA TYR A 401 3.42 17.08 -9.43
C TYR A 401 3.93 18.43 -9.95
N ALA A 402 4.03 18.61 -11.27
CA ALA A 402 4.33 19.91 -11.86
C ALA A 402 3.23 20.94 -11.52
N TYR A 403 1.95 20.57 -11.58
CA TYR A 403 0.87 21.46 -11.17
C TYR A 403 0.98 21.87 -9.70
N LEU A 404 1.19 20.92 -8.80
CA LEU A 404 1.41 21.19 -7.37
C LEU A 404 2.61 22.10 -7.13
N THR A 405 3.70 21.88 -7.88
CA THR A 405 4.89 22.74 -7.86
C THR A 405 4.53 24.17 -8.24
N GLY A 406 3.84 24.37 -9.37
CA GLY A 406 3.47 25.70 -9.86
C GLY A 406 2.57 26.47 -8.89
N VAL A 407 1.52 25.83 -8.35
CA VAL A 407 0.62 26.51 -7.38
C VAL A 407 1.33 26.83 -6.07
N CYS A 408 2.20 25.95 -5.56
CA CYS A 408 2.96 26.21 -4.34
C CYS A 408 4.04 27.29 -4.58
N GLN A 409 4.74 27.26 -5.71
CA GLN A 409 5.76 28.25 -6.06
C GLN A 409 5.16 29.65 -6.21
N GLY A 410 3.99 29.76 -6.86
CA GLY A 410 3.29 31.02 -6.98
C GLY A 410 2.72 31.52 -5.64
N ALA A 411 2.21 30.62 -4.80
CA ALA A 411 1.75 30.96 -3.45
C ALA A 411 2.90 31.45 -2.53
N ALA A 412 4.11 30.94 -2.75
CA ALA A 412 5.34 31.42 -2.11
C ALA A 412 5.80 32.81 -2.61
N GLY A 413 5.23 33.30 -3.72
CA GLY A 413 5.50 34.62 -4.30
C GLY A 413 6.38 34.62 -5.56
N ASP A 414 6.88 33.47 -6.00
CA ASP A 414 7.63 33.36 -7.25
C ASP A 414 6.69 33.08 -8.44
N LEU A 415 6.05 34.14 -8.92
CA LEU A 415 5.07 34.08 -10.01
C LEU A 415 5.71 33.79 -11.38
N GLU A 416 6.95 34.23 -11.60
CA GLU A 416 7.67 33.96 -12.85
C GLU A 416 8.06 32.48 -12.96
N GLY A 417 8.56 31.89 -11.86
CA GLY A 417 8.82 30.47 -11.77
C GLY A 417 7.56 29.65 -11.95
N ALA A 418 6.48 30.01 -11.24
CA ALA A 418 5.18 29.33 -11.36
C ALA A 418 4.65 29.32 -12.81
N ASN A 419 4.72 30.45 -13.52
CA ASN A 419 4.28 30.55 -14.91
C ASN A 419 5.07 29.63 -15.84
N LYS A 420 6.38 29.46 -15.62
CA LYS A 420 7.19 28.49 -16.38
C LYS A 420 6.71 27.06 -16.12
N VAL A 421 6.52 26.71 -14.85
CA VAL A 421 6.03 25.39 -14.44
C VAL A 421 4.64 25.09 -15.01
N PHE A 422 3.71 26.04 -15.02
CA PHE A 422 2.38 25.83 -15.61
C PHE A 422 2.43 25.52 -17.12
N ARG A 423 3.40 26.09 -17.86
CA ARG A 423 3.62 25.71 -19.27
C ARG A 423 4.19 24.29 -19.38
N ASP A 424 5.00 23.86 -18.42
CA ASP A 424 5.50 22.48 -18.39
C ASP A 424 4.39 21.48 -18.05
N VAL A 425 3.40 21.83 -17.24
CA VAL A 425 2.18 21.01 -17.01
C VAL A 425 1.51 20.67 -18.35
N GLN A 426 1.36 21.65 -19.25
CA GLN A 426 0.77 21.42 -20.58
C GLN A 426 1.59 20.44 -21.42
N ARG A 427 2.92 20.48 -21.30
CA ARG A 427 3.83 19.55 -22.01
C ARG A 427 3.83 18.14 -21.42
N LEU A 428 3.66 18.03 -20.10
CA LEU A 428 3.66 16.78 -19.36
C LEU A 428 2.31 16.06 -19.41
N PHE A 429 1.24 16.74 -19.82
CA PHE A 429 -0.07 16.13 -20.02
C PHE A 429 -0.03 15.08 -21.14
N ARG A 430 -0.11 13.80 -20.75
CA ARG A 430 -0.06 12.66 -21.70
C ARG A 430 -1.30 11.79 -21.64
N ARG A 431 -1.92 11.64 -20.46
CA ARG A 431 -2.98 10.66 -20.24
C ARG A 431 -4.35 11.31 -20.26
N LYS A 432 -4.95 11.38 -21.46
CA LYS A 432 -6.28 11.98 -21.65
C LYS A 432 -7.40 11.32 -20.84
N ASN A 433 -7.27 10.07 -20.39
CA ASN A 433 -8.29 9.40 -19.56
C ASN A 433 -8.05 9.56 -18.05
N ASN A 434 -6.99 10.24 -17.64
CA ASN A 434 -6.67 10.46 -16.22
C ASN A 434 -7.28 11.79 -15.75
N GLN A 435 -8.34 11.72 -14.93
CA GLN A 435 -9.06 12.90 -14.41
C GLN A 435 -8.14 13.87 -13.65
N ILE A 436 -7.13 13.37 -12.92
CA ILE A 436 -6.21 14.23 -12.16
C ILE A 436 -5.33 15.04 -13.12
N GLU A 437 -4.80 14.42 -14.17
CA GLU A 437 -3.99 15.12 -15.17
C GLU A 437 -4.82 16.11 -16.00
N GLN A 438 -6.06 15.75 -16.34
CA GLN A 438 -6.99 16.67 -17.01
C GLN A 438 -7.28 17.90 -16.16
N PHE A 439 -7.59 17.70 -14.87
CA PHE A 439 -7.80 18.77 -13.91
C PHE A 439 -6.58 19.69 -13.82
N SER A 440 -5.39 19.12 -13.61
CA SER A 440 -4.13 19.88 -13.55
C SER A 440 -3.85 20.69 -14.81
N MET A 441 -4.06 20.09 -15.99
CA MET A 441 -3.85 20.76 -17.26
C MET A 441 -4.79 21.94 -17.43
N ARG A 442 -6.10 21.75 -17.18
CA ARG A 442 -7.10 22.83 -17.30
C ARG A 442 -6.83 23.99 -16.35
N ARG A 443 -6.45 23.69 -15.11
CA ARG A 443 -6.10 24.69 -14.10
C ARG A 443 -4.84 25.46 -14.50
N ALA A 444 -3.79 24.75 -14.92
CA ALA A 444 -2.56 25.38 -15.39
C ALA A 444 -2.78 26.24 -16.64
N GLU A 445 -3.61 25.80 -17.59
CA GLU A 445 -3.95 26.59 -18.78
C GLU A 445 -4.62 27.92 -18.43
N HIS A 446 -5.55 27.91 -17.47
CA HIS A 446 -6.19 29.14 -16.99
C HIS A 446 -5.19 30.10 -16.31
N LEU A 447 -4.25 29.56 -15.54
CA LEU A 447 -3.17 30.34 -14.88
C LEU A 447 -2.05 30.78 -15.83
N VAL A 448 -2.06 30.32 -17.08
CA VAL A 448 -1.16 30.80 -18.15
C VAL A 448 -1.84 31.87 -18.99
N THR A 449 -3.15 31.75 -19.23
CA THR A 449 -3.92 32.75 -20.02
C THR A 449 -4.12 34.04 -19.25
N LEU A 450 -4.37 33.95 -17.94
CA LEU A 450 -4.32 35.08 -17.01
C LEU A 450 -2.99 35.01 -16.24
N PRO A 451 -2.21 36.09 -16.12
CA PRO A 451 -0.98 36.08 -15.33
C PRO A 451 -1.26 35.56 -13.91
N PRO A 452 -0.52 34.57 -13.40
CA PRO A 452 -0.79 34.01 -12.09
C PRO A 452 -0.55 35.08 -11.02
N THR A 453 -1.51 35.26 -10.12
CA THR A 453 -1.33 36.06 -8.91
C THR A 453 -1.07 35.14 -7.72
N ARG A 454 -0.52 35.70 -6.65
CA ARG A 454 -0.27 34.94 -5.42
C ARG A 454 -1.57 34.40 -4.85
N GLU A 455 -2.63 35.19 -4.89
CA GLU A 455 -3.96 34.87 -4.39
C GLU A 455 -4.59 33.71 -5.16
N LEU A 456 -4.49 33.70 -6.49
CA LEU A 456 -4.97 32.60 -7.33
C LEU A 456 -4.18 31.30 -7.08
N CYS A 457 -2.87 31.40 -6.84
CA CYS A 457 -2.06 30.24 -6.49
C CYS A 457 -2.43 29.69 -5.09
N VAL A 458 -2.67 30.56 -4.10
CA VAL A 458 -3.17 30.16 -2.78
C VAL A 458 -4.55 29.50 -2.89
N LEU A 459 -5.46 30.05 -3.70
CA LEU A 459 -6.75 29.43 -4.02
C LEU A 459 -6.55 28.01 -4.57
N GLY A 460 -5.63 27.82 -5.51
CA GLY A 460 -5.30 26.51 -6.09
C GLY A 460 -4.75 25.52 -5.06
N VAL A 461 -3.93 25.96 -4.09
CA VAL A 461 -3.47 25.10 -3.00
C VAL A 461 -4.64 24.68 -2.10
N ILE A 462 -5.51 25.61 -1.70
CA ILE A 462 -6.69 25.31 -0.86
C ILE A 462 -7.66 24.39 -1.59
N GLU A 463 -7.85 24.58 -2.90
CA GLU A 463 -8.66 23.72 -3.75
C GLU A 463 -8.15 22.27 -3.74
N VAL A 464 -6.83 22.08 -3.89
CA VAL A 464 -6.20 20.76 -3.79
C VAL A 464 -6.36 20.17 -2.39
N LEU A 465 -6.17 20.96 -1.32
CA LEU A 465 -6.39 20.45 0.04
C LEU A 465 -7.86 20.02 0.25
N TYR A 466 -8.82 20.77 -0.27
CA TYR A 466 -10.24 20.43 -0.22
C TYR A 466 -10.56 19.14 -0.97
N LEU A 467 -10.20 19.08 -2.26
CA LEU A 467 -10.51 17.95 -3.13
C LEU A 467 -9.96 16.64 -2.54
N TRP A 468 -8.78 16.67 -1.93
CA TRP A 468 -8.14 15.52 -1.28
C TRP A 468 -8.53 15.29 0.19
N LYS A 469 -9.55 15.98 0.73
CA LYS A 469 -10.00 15.88 2.13
C LYS A 469 -8.90 16.19 3.17
N ALA A 470 -7.91 17.01 2.82
CA ALA A 470 -6.79 17.38 3.69
C ALA A 470 -7.06 18.61 4.57
N LEU A 471 -8.14 19.36 4.35
CA LEU A 471 -8.50 20.50 5.21
C LEU A 471 -8.70 20.10 6.68
N ALA A 472 -9.26 18.91 6.94
CA ALA A 472 -9.44 18.40 8.29
C ALA A 472 -8.12 18.09 9.03
N ASN A 473 -7.00 18.02 8.30
CA ASN A 473 -5.67 17.88 8.90
C ASN A 473 -5.02 19.22 9.28
N CYS A 474 -5.60 20.34 8.85
CA CYS A 474 -5.08 21.67 9.13
C CYS A 474 -5.46 22.10 10.55
N SER A 475 -4.56 22.80 11.24
CA SER A 475 -4.89 23.41 12.52
C SER A 475 -5.84 24.59 12.35
N THR A 476 -6.57 24.94 13.43
CA THR A 476 -7.51 26.06 13.46
C THR A 476 -6.88 27.37 12.97
N SER A 477 -5.62 27.64 13.34
CA SER A 477 -4.90 28.85 12.91
C SER A 477 -4.63 28.87 11.41
N LYS A 478 -4.23 27.73 10.83
CA LYS A 478 -3.99 27.62 9.37
C LYS A 478 -5.30 27.75 8.60
N LEU A 479 -6.38 27.15 9.08
CA LEU A 479 -7.73 27.30 8.49
C LEU A 479 -8.20 28.76 8.51
N GLN A 480 -7.96 29.49 9.60
CA GLN A 480 -8.28 30.93 9.68
C GLN A 480 -7.47 31.75 8.68
N LEU A 481 -6.17 31.47 8.50
CA LEU A 481 -5.33 32.13 7.50
C LEU A 481 -5.83 31.86 6.07
N MET A 482 -6.23 30.62 5.77
CA MET A 482 -6.85 30.27 4.49
C MET A 482 -8.16 31.04 4.28
N SER A 483 -9.02 31.12 5.30
CA SER A 483 -10.28 31.88 5.24
C SER A 483 -10.04 33.37 4.94
N GLN A 484 -9.08 33.99 5.63
CA GLN A 484 -8.69 35.39 5.40
C GLN A 484 -8.18 35.61 3.97
N ALA A 485 -7.31 34.71 3.48
CA ALA A 485 -6.78 34.80 2.12
C ALA A 485 -7.89 34.73 1.07
N LEU A 486 -8.86 33.81 1.23
CA LEU A 486 -10.00 33.70 0.33
C LEU A 486 -10.93 34.92 0.41
N GLN A 487 -11.19 35.45 1.61
CA GLN A 487 -12.06 36.61 1.80
C GLN A 487 -11.53 37.85 1.07
N GLY A 488 -10.21 38.07 1.05
CA GLY A 488 -9.56 39.18 0.36
C GLY A 488 -9.54 39.11 -1.17
N MET A 489 -10.05 38.04 -1.79
CA MET A 489 -10.11 37.91 -3.25
C MET A 489 -11.40 38.51 -3.82
N ASP A 490 -11.30 39.41 -4.81
CA ASP A 490 -12.45 40.05 -5.47
C ASP A 490 -12.73 39.55 -6.91
N ASP A 491 -12.23 38.36 -7.27
CA ASP A 491 -12.41 37.81 -8.62
C ASP A 491 -13.77 37.12 -8.83
N ALA A 492 -14.65 37.76 -9.60
CA ALA A 492 -15.96 37.23 -9.98
C ALA A 492 -15.94 35.81 -10.59
N PRO A 493 -14.99 35.43 -11.49
CA PRO A 493 -14.96 34.09 -12.09
C PRO A 493 -14.74 32.95 -11.08
N PHE A 494 -14.16 33.25 -9.92
CA PHE A 494 -13.87 32.26 -8.87
C PHE A 494 -14.83 32.35 -7.69
N ALA A 495 -15.87 33.20 -7.75
CA ALA A 495 -16.78 33.41 -6.63
C ALA A 495 -17.44 32.10 -6.15
N GLY A 496 -17.84 31.21 -7.07
CA GLY A 496 -18.42 29.91 -6.71
C GLY A 496 -17.42 29.01 -5.97
N LEU A 497 -16.21 28.87 -6.51
CA LEU A 497 -15.14 28.06 -5.91
C LEU A 497 -14.71 28.63 -4.55
N LYS A 498 -14.51 29.95 -4.46
CA LYS A 498 -14.21 30.66 -3.21
C LYS A 498 -15.24 30.32 -2.13
N ASN A 499 -16.53 30.40 -2.44
CA ASN A 499 -17.60 30.10 -1.49
C ASN A 499 -17.64 28.61 -1.11
N LEU A 500 -17.40 27.68 -2.03
CA LEU A 500 -17.28 26.26 -1.70
C LEU A 500 -16.15 26.02 -0.68
N LEU A 501 -14.97 26.59 -0.94
CA LEU A 501 -13.80 26.41 -0.07
C LEU A 501 -13.97 27.10 1.29
N LEU A 502 -14.53 28.32 1.32
CA LEU A 502 -14.89 29.00 2.56
C LEU A 502 -15.90 28.18 3.38
N GLY A 503 -16.91 27.61 2.73
CA GLY A 503 -17.89 26.74 3.39
C GLY A 503 -17.22 25.51 4.02
N ALA A 504 -16.32 24.85 3.28
CA ALA A 504 -15.56 23.70 3.78
C ALA A 504 -14.65 24.07 4.96
N ILE A 505 -13.98 25.22 4.91
CA ILE A 505 -13.15 25.73 6.01
C ILE A 505 -14.02 26.04 7.24
N HIS A 506 -15.16 26.73 7.06
CA HIS A 506 -16.09 27.02 8.15
C HIS A 506 -16.64 25.74 8.79
N LYS A 507 -16.93 24.71 7.99
CA LYS A 507 -17.32 23.39 8.49
C LYS A 507 -16.22 22.78 9.36
N CYS A 508 -14.95 22.78 8.90
CA CYS A 508 -13.82 22.30 9.70
C CYS A 508 -13.61 23.11 10.99
N LEU A 509 -13.97 24.40 11.01
CA LEU A 509 -13.92 25.27 12.19
C LEU A 509 -15.15 25.11 13.11
N GLY A 510 -16.12 24.25 12.78
CA GLY A 510 -17.37 24.08 13.53
C GLY A 510 -18.37 25.23 13.39
N SER A 511 -18.19 26.11 12.40
CA SER A 511 -19.06 27.27 12.14
C SER A 511 -20.19 26.93 11.15
N THR A 512 -21.14 26.11 11.59
CA THR A 512 -22.21 25.53 10.76
C THR A 512 -22.99 26.56 9.95
N ASN A 513 -23.44 27.66 10.57
CA ASN A 513 -24.25 28.68 9.88
C ASN A 513 -23.49 29.35 8.72
N SER A 514 -22.22 29.71 8.96
CA SER A 514 -21.36 30.29 7.93
C SER A 514 -21.06 29.29 6.81
N ALA A 515 -20.87 28.02 7.17
CA ALA A 515 -20.67 26.96 6.19
C ALA A 515 -21.89 26.81 5.26
N VAL A 516 -23.09 26.69 5.83
CA VAL A 516 -24.37 26.61 5.09
C VAL A 516 -24.56 27.80 4.16
N GLN A 517 -24.33 29.02 4.65
CA GLN A 517 -24.44 30.23 3.84
C GLN A 517 -23.49 30.20 2.62
N CYS A 518 -22.22 29.84 2.85
CA CYS A 518 -21.22 29.76 1.79
C CYS A 518 -21.58 28.67 0.77
N PHE A 519 -21.99 27.48 1.20
CA PHE A 519 -22.40 26.41 0.28
C PHE A 519 -23.64 26.79 -0.54
N HIS A 520 -24.62 27.51 0.04
CA HIS A 520 -25.75 28.03 -0.73
C HIS A 520 -25.32 29.04 -1.80
N LEU A 521 -24.38 29.94 -1.49
CA LEU A 521 -23.85 30.90 -2.46
C LEU A 521 -23.10 30.18 -3.60
N ALA A 522 -22.32 29.15 -3.26
CA ALA A 522 -21.59 28.36 -4.25
C ALA A 522 -22.54 27.53 -5.14
N ALA A 523 -23.57 26.92 -4.57
CA ALA A 523 -24.55 26.10 -5.29
C ALA A 523 -25.46 26.91 -6.25
N ARG A 524 -25.62 28.21 -6.00
CA ARG A 524 -26.42 29.13 -6.85
C ARG A 524 -25.61 29.84 -7.92
N ASN A 525 -24.30 29.64 -7.97
CA ASN A 525 -23.45 30.31 -8.95
C ASN A 525 -23.55 29.62 -10.31
N GLU A 526 -24.34 30.20 -11.22
CA GLU A 526 -24.52 29.72 -12.59
C GLU A 526 -23.34 30.07 -13.51
N GLU A 527 -22.55 31.11 -13.20
CA GLU A 527 -21.40 31.53 -14.01
C GLU A 527 -20.24 30.52 -13.99
N GLY A 528 -20.17 29.69 -12.94
CA GLY A 528 -19.15 28.64 -12.78
C GLY A 528 -19.32 27.40 -13.66
N LEU A 529 -20.45 27.25 -14.37
CA LEU A 529 -20.78 26.05 -15.16
C LEU A 529 -19.77 25.73 -16.28
N GLN A 530 -19.07 26.74 -16.80
CA GLN A 530 -18.11 26.56 -17.91
C GLN A 530 -16.66 26.30 -17.45
N SER A 531 -16.24 26.84 -16.31
CA SER A 531 -14.84 26.78 -15.83
C SER A 531 -14.64 25.87 -14.61
N ASN A 532 -15.70 25.62 -13.83
CA ASN A 532 -15.67 25.00 -12.51
C ASN A 532 -16.85 24.03 -12.32
N SER A 533 -17.13 23.18 -13.31
CA SER A 533 -18.36 22.39 -13.37
C SER A 533 -18.60 21.46 -12.16
N TYR A 534 -17.57 21.12 -11.38
CA TYR A 534 -17.73 20.31 -10.17
C TYR A 534 -18.17 21.12 -8.93
N VAL A 535 -18.04 22.44 -8.93
CA VAL A 535 -18.25 23.26 -7.72
C VAL A 535 -19.69 23.18 -7.22
N GLN A 536 -20.67 23.30 -8.11
CA GLN A 536 -22.08 23.23 -7.75
C GLN A 536 -22.47 21.86 -7.14
N PRO A 537 -22.22 20.71 -7.80
CA PRO A 537 -22.56 19.42 -7.21
C PRO A 537 -21.82 19.15 -5.89
N TYR A 538 -20.53 19.54 -5.78
CA TYR A 538 -19.79 19.41 -4.52
C TYR A 538 -20.34 20.34 -3.41
N SER A 539 -20.82 21.53 -3.74
CA SER A 539 -21.43 22.45 -2.77
C SER A 539 -22.73 21.89 -2.22
N CYS A 540 -23.56 21.31 -3.09
CA CYS A 540 -24.78 20.61 -2.68
C CYS A 540 -24.44 19.40 -1.79
N TYR A 541 -23.40 18.63 -2.12
CA TYR A 541 -22.95 17.49 -1.30
C TYR A 541 -22.55 17.94 0.09
N GLU A 542 -21.67 18.94 0.19
CA GLU A 542 -21.19 19.43 1.48
C GLU A 542 -22.30 20.03 2.32
N LEU A 543 -23.23 20.76 1.69
CA LEU A 543 -24.43 21.26 2.35
C LEU A 543 -25.27 20.10 2.88
N GLY A 544 -25.50 19.07 2.08
CA GLY A 544 -26.17 17.83 2.49
C GLY A 544 -25.51 17.25 3.74
N CYS A 545 -24.19 17.05 3.73
CA CYS A 545 -23.45 16.54 4.89
C CYS A 545 -23.60 17.42 6.14
N VAL A 546 -23.56 18.75 6.02
CA VAL A 546 -23.77 19.65 7.17
C VAL A 546 -25.20 19.57 7.71
N LEU A 547 -26.19 19.43 6.83
CA LEU A 547 -27.59 19.28 7.24
C LEU A 547 -27.85 17.92 7.90
N LEU A 548 -27.10 16.86 7.55
CA LEU A 548 -27.19 15.56 8.22
C LEU A 548 -26.79 15.60 9.69
N GLU A 549 -25.88 16.50 10.06
CA GLU A 549 -25.48 16.70 11.46
C GLU A 549 -26.61 17.33 12.30
N ASN A 550 -27.68 17.84 11.67
CA ASN A 550 -28.85 18.40 12.34
C ASN A 550 -30.10 17.51 12.13
N PRO A 551 -30.56 16.80 13.19
CA PRO A 551 -31.70 15.88 13.10
C PRO A 551 -32.98 16.50 12.53
N GLU A 552 -33.23 17.79 12.79
CA GLU A 552 -34.47 18.48 12.39
C GLU A 552 -34.59 18.70 10.87
N VAL A 553 -33.46 18.69 10.14
CA VAL A 553 -33.39 18.96 8.69
C VAL A 553 -32.81 17.78 7.90
N SER A 554 -32.67 16.62 8.55
CA SER A 554 -32.16 15.37 7.95
C SER A 554 -32.96 14.94 6.70
N GLY A 555 -34.28 15.14 6.68
CA GLY A 555 -35.11 14.88 5.51
C GLY A 555 -34.79 15.77 4.29
N CYS A 556 -34.40 17.03 4.53
CA CYS A 556 -33.94 17.93 3.47
C CYS A 556 -32.56 17.51 2.95
N ALA A 557 -31.67 17.02 3.82
CA ALA A 557 -30.36 16.52 3.44
C ALA A 557 -30.45 15.33 2.48
N PHE A 558 -31.36 14.39 2.75
CA PHE A 558 -31.62 13.25 1.85
C PHE A 558 -32.02 13.73 0.45
N TYR A 559 -32.95 14.68 0.36
CA TYR A 559 -33.40 15.23 -0.93
C TYR A 559 -32.27 15.94 -1.69
N VAL A 560 -31.48 16.76 -0.99
CA VAL A 560 -30.33 17.48 -1.59
C VAL A 560 -29.27 16.51 -2.13
N LEU A 561 -29.05 15.38 -1.45
CA LEU A 561 -28.10 14.34 -1.90
C LEU A 561 -28.64 13.54 -3.09
N CYS A 562 -29.94 13.23 -3.12
CA CYS A 562 -30.54 12.50 -4.26
C CYS A 562 -30.60 13.34 -5.54
N MET A 563 -30.89 14.64 -5.44
CA MET A 563 -30.91 15.55 -6.61
C MET A 563 -29.52 15.74 -7.27
N GLN A 564 -28.45 15.25 -6.64
CA GLN A 564 -27.11 15.31 -7.22
C GLN A 564 -26.86 14.22 -8.27
N GLU A 565 -27.66 13.16 -8.29
CA GLU A 565 -27.55 12.10 -9.30
C GLU A 565 -27.84 12.62 -10.73
N ASP A 566 -28.49 13.78 -10.85
CA ASP A 566 -28.81 14.42 -12.12
C ASP A 566 -27.64 15.22 -12.74
N TYR A 567 -26.55 15.47 -11.98
CA TYR A 567 -25.36 16.13 -12.51
C TYR A 567 -24.43 15.11 -13.18
N ALA A 568 -23.91 15.43 -14.37
CA ALA A 568 -22.95 14.60 -15.10
C ALA A 568 -21.92 15.45 -15.87
N GLY A 569 -20.76 14.86 -16.17
CA GLY A 569 -19.75 15.45 -17.06
C GLY A 569 -18.81 16.45 -16.40
N TYR A 570 -18.58 16.35 -15.09
CA TYR A 570 -17.68 17.23 -14.33
C TYR A 570 -16.45 16.49 -13.75
N ASP A 571 -15.43 17.25 -13.34
CA ASP A 571 -14.23 16.67 -12.72
C ASP A 571 -14.55 15.91 -11.44
N PHE A 572 -13.92 14.75 -11.25
CA PHE A 572 -14.07 13.92 -10.06
C PHE A 572 -15.50 13.42 -9.78
N GLU A 573 -16.38 13.38 -10.80
CA GLU A 573 -17.74 12.85 -10.70
C GLU A 573 -17.83 11.50 -9.98
N ASN A 574 -17.05 10.50 -10.42
CA ASN A 574 -17.01 9.18 -9.78
C ASN A 574 -16.66 9.25 -8.28
N ARG A 575 -15.79 10.19 -7.91
CA ARG A 575 -15.38 10.39 -6.51
C ARG A 575 -16.52 10.98 -5.68
N LEU A 576 -17.30 11.89 -6.25
CA LEU A 576 -18.47 12.47 -5.58
C LEU A 576 -19.59 11.44 -5.43
N HIS A 577 -19.90 10.67 -6.48
CA HIS A 577 -20.91 9.60 -6.43
C HIS A 577 -20.61 8.57 -5.34
N VAL A 578 -19.35 8.16 -5.22
CA VAL A 578 -18.91 7.26 -4.15
C VAL A 578 -19.16 7.87 -2.76
N ARG A 579 -18.91 9.18 -2.59
CA ARG A 579 -19.18 9.90 -1.33
C ARG A 579 -20.67 10.04 -1.02
N ILE A 580 -21.49 10.34 -2.03
CA ILE A 580 -22.95 10.45 -1.89
C ILE A 580 -23.53 9.09 -1.47
N HIS A 581 -23.15 8.02 -2.15
CA HIS A 581 -23.63 6.67 -1.83
C HIS A 581 -23.27 6.28 -0.39
N SER A 582 -22.08 6.65 0.08
CA SER A 582 -21.65 6.37 1.46
C SER A 582 -22.50 7.13 2.48
N ALA A 583 -22.64 8.45 2.32
CA ALA A 583 -23.47 9.28 3.19
C ALA A 583 -24.94 8.82 3.23
N LEU A 584 -25.49 8.40 2.08
CA LEU A 584 -26.85 7.85 1.99
C LEU A 584 -26.98 6.46 2.64
N ALA A 585 -25.91 5.66 2.67
CA ALA A 585 -25.91 4.37 3.35
C ALA A 585 -25.98 4.53 4.87
N THR A 586 -25.22 5.48 5.43
CA THR A 586 -25.27 5.82 6.87
C THR A 586 -26.68 6.19 7.32
N LEU A 587 -27.37 7.04 6.54
CA LEU A 587 -28.77 7.42 6.80
C LEU A 587 -29.72 6.22 6.86
N LYS A 588 -29.55 5.26 5.94
CA LYS A 588 -30.40 4.06 5.89
C LYS A 588 -30.15 3.14 7.07
N GLU A 589 -28.90 3.03 7.52
CA GLU A 589 -28.55 2.26 8.72
C GLU A 589 -29.14 2.89 9.98
N GLU A 590 -29.02 4.21 10.16
CA GLU A 590 -29.59 4.94 11.29
C GLU A 590 -31.13 4.82 11.34
N ALA A 591 -31.80 4.93 10.18
CA ALA A 591 -33.25 4.76 10.07
C ALA A 591 -33.72 3.31 10.33
N SER A 592 -32.84 2.32 10.21
CA SER A 592 -33.15 0.91 10.50
C SER A 592 -32.90 0.50 11.96
N GLN A 593 -32.19 1.34 12.72
CA GLN A 593 -31.89 1.15 14.14
C GLN A 593 -32.88 1.91 15.05
N GLN A 594 -33.69 2.80 14.48
CA GLN A 594 -34.84 3.46 15.12
C GLN A 594 -36.12 2.67 14.84
#